data_AF-A0A7S0CNB4-F1
#
_entry.id   AF-A0A7S0CNB4-F1
#
_cell.length_a   1.000
_cell.length_b   1.000
_cell.length_c   1.000
_cell.angle_alpha   90.00
_cell.angle_beta   90.00
_cell.angle_gamma   90.00
#
_symmetry.space_group_name_H-M   'P 1'
#
loop_
_entity.id
_entity.type
_entity.pdbx_description
1 polymer ?
#
loop_
_entity_poly.entity_id
_entity_poly.type
_entity_poly.pdbx_seq_one_letter_code
_entity_poly.pdbx_strand_id
1 'polypeptide(L)'
;ADAIARRRAVAAASEARATLAALVETAANLPDMHVPAALAAGAEETLRFLRAAREAARDGRGASASAFARDARNVAESAFYHPEFNAEMYFPPEFSMAVYVPLFLPTAFPLLIGAMWDARHFLRRRRCAAAWRRGARTAEQAAKAKAA
;
A
#
# COMPACT_ATOMS: atom_id res chain seq x y z
N ALA A 1 19.46 18.85 -43.41
CA ALA A 1 18.68 17.78 -42.76
C ALA A 1 19.26 17.37 -41.41
N ASP A 2 20.58 17.15 -41.33
CA ASP A 2 21.22 16.55 -40.14
C ASP A 2 21.17 17.41 -38.85
N ALA A 3 21.28 18.74 -38.97
CA ALA A 3 21.18 19.65 -37.82
C ALA A 3 19.81 19.59 -37.10
N ILE A 4 18.72 19.42 -37.85
CA ILE A 4 17.37 19.31 -37.29
C ILE A 4 17.21 17.96 -36.58
N ALA A 5 17.73 16.88 -37.17
CA ALA A 5 17.72 15.55 -36.56
C ALA A 5 18.49 15.52 -35.24
N ARG A 6 19.68 16.14 -35.18
CA ARG A 6 20.45 16.27 -33.93
C ARG A 6 19.71 17.07 -32.87
N ARG A 7 19.10 18.20 -33.24
CA ARG A 7 18.34 19.03 -32.28
C ARG A 7 17.14 18.26 -31.69
N ARG A 8 16.42 17.52 -32.53
CA ARG A 8 15.30 16.65 -32.09
C ARG A 8 15.78 15.48 -31.23
N ALA A 9 16.90 14.86 -31.59
CA ALA A 9 17.49 13.78 -30.79
C ALA A 9 17.86 14.26 -29.38
N VAL A 10 18.48 15.45 -29.27
CA VAL A 10 18.83 16.04 -27.96
C VAL A 10 17.58 16.36 -27.16
N ALA A 11 16.56 16.97 -27.78
CA ALA A 11 15.30 17.29 -27.11
C ALA A 11 14.60 16.02 -26.58
N ALA A 12 14.41 15.01 -27.44
CA ALA A 12 13.78 13.75 -27.05
C ALA A 12 14.57 13.01 -25.96
N ALA A 13 15.91 13.00 -26.03
CA ALA A 13 16.74 12.41 -24.99
C ALA A 13 16.68 13.18 -23.66
N SER A 14 16.55 14.51 -23.70
CA SER A 14 16.36 15.33 -22.49
C SER A 14 14.99 15.10 -21.85
N GLU A 15 13.93 14.97 -22.65
CA GLU A 15 12.58 14.65 -22.19
C GLU A 15 12.55 13.26 -21.54
N ALA A 16 13.07 12.24 -22.21
CA ALA A 16 13.20 10.89 -21.64
C ALA A 16 13.92 10.87 -20.28
N ARG A 17 15.01 11.64 -20.15
CA ARG A 17 15.75 11.76 -18.87
C ARG A 17 14.94 12.48 -17.79
N ALA A 18 14.19 13.52 -18.14
CA ALA A 18 13.32 14.22 -17.21
C ALA A 18 12.20 13.30 -16.70
N THR A 19 11.59 12.51 -17.60
CA THR A 19 10.57 11.52 -17.23
C THR A 19 11.13 10.44 -16.32
N LEU A 20 12.34 9.92 -16.59
CA LEU A 20 13.00 8.98 -15.68
C LEU A 20 13.31 9.59 -14.31
N ALA A 21 13.72 10.86 -14.26
CA ALA A 21 13.98 11.54 -12.99
C ALA A 21 12.69 11.69 -12.18
N ALA A 22 11.61 12.13 -12.83
CA ALA A 22 10.29 12.20 -12.21
C ALA A 22 9.83 10.82 -11.71
N LEU A 23 10.03 9.76 -12.50
CA LEU A 23 9.73 8.39 -12.11
C LEU A 23 10.47 7.96 -10.84
N VAL A 24 11.77 8.25 -10.75
CA VAL A 24 12.58 7.92 -9.56
C VAL A 24 12.12 8.72 -8.33
N GLU A 25 11.83 10.01 -8.51
CA GLU A 25 11.33 10.87 -7.43
C GLU A 25 9.97 10.41 -6.93
N THR A 26 9.04 10.10 -7.85
CA THR A 26 7.73 9.55 -7.52
C THR A 26 7.87 8.21 -6.80
N ALA A 27 8.66 7.27 -7.34
CA ALA A 27 8.88 5.97 -6.71
C ALA A 27 9.52 6.09 -5.31
N ALA A 28 10.38 7.08 -5.06
CA ALA A 28 10.99 7.32 -3.74
C ALA A 28 10.02 7.95 -2.73
N ASN A 29 9.05 8.74 -3.19
CA ASN A 29 8.09 9.45 -2.36
C ASN A 29 6.81 8.64 -2.07
N LEU A 30 6.61 7.49 -2.73
CA LEU A 30 5.47 6.61 -2.44
C LEU A 30 5.72 5.83 -1.13
N PRO A 31 4.89 6.00 -0.09
CA PRO A 31 5.03 5.25 1.14
C PRO A 31 4.65 3.78 0.90
N ASP A 32 5.63 2.89 1.10
CA ASP A 32 5.42 1.45 1.29
C ASP A 32 4.80 0.68 0.09
N MET A 33 5.24 0.96 -1.14
CA MET A 33 4.82 0.21 -2.33
C MET A 33 5.92 -0.72 -2.86
N HIS A 34 5.57 -1.96 -3.21
CA HIS A 34 6.40 -2.81 -4.06
C HIS A 34 6.52 -2.14 -5.43
N VAL A 35 7.74 -1.76 -5.83
CA VAL A 35 7.99 -1.21 -7.18
C VAL A 35 7.53 -2.24 -8.23
N PRO A 36 6.55 -1.92 -9.09
CA PRO A 36 6.04 -2.88 -10.08
C PRO A 36 7.15 -3.33 -11.02
N ALA A 37 7.20 -4.63 -11.35
CA ALA A 37 8.21 -5.18 -12.25
C ALA A 37 8.16 -4.52 -13.65
N ALA A 38 6.96 -4.13 -14.10
CA ALA A 38 6.76 -3.41 -15.35
C ALA A 38 7.48 -2.04 -15.36
N LEU A 39 7.53 -1.36 -14.21
CA LEU A 39 8.22 -0.06 -14.07
C LEU A 39 9.74 -0.23 -14.17
N ALA A 40 10.29 -1.23 -13.46
CA ALA A 40 11.71 -1.54 -13.50
C ALA A 40 12.16 -1.92 -14.94
N ALA A 41 11.37 -2.76 -15.62
CA ALA A 41 11.61 -3.14 -17.00
C ALA A 41 11.56 -1.92 -17.95
N GLY A 42 10.56 -1.05 -17.80
CA GLY A 42 10.45 0.18 -18.60
C GLY A 42 11.59 1.17 -18.37
N ALA A 43 12.08 1.30 -17.14
CA ALA A 43 13.24 2.13 -16.82
C ALA A 43 14.53 1.57 -17.44
N GLU A 44 14.74 0.26 -17.35
CA GLU A 44 15.88 -0.42 -17.97
C GLU A 44 15.87 -0.29 -19.50
N GLU A 45 14.71 -0.48 -20.11
CA GLU A 45 14.54 -0.36 -21.56
C GLU A 45 14.75 1.09 -22.04
N THR A 46 14.25 2.08 -21.29
CA THR A 46 14.52 3.49 -21.57
C THR A 46 16.02 3.79 -21.55
N LEU A 47 16.73 3.30 -20.53
CA LEU A 47 18.19 3.48 -20.41
C LEU A 47 18.94 2.80 -21.58
N ARG A 48 18.47 1.63 -22.03
CA ARG A 48 19.01 0.94 -23.20
C ARG A 48 18.88 1.79 -24.46
N PHE A 49 17.70 2.35 -24.72
CA PHE A 49 17.49 3.22 -25.88
C PHE A 49 18.29 4.53 -25.80
N LEU A 50 18.42 5.14 -24.62
CA LEU A 50 19.27 6.32 -24.43
C LEU A 50 20.76 6.02 -24.71
N ARG A 51 21.25 4.84 -24.31
CA ARG A 51 22.63 4.40 -24.62
C ARG A 51 22.81 4.21 -26.13
N ALA A 52 21.88 3.52 -26.80
CA ALA A 52 21.88 3.34 -28.24
C ALA A 52 21.82 4.68 -29.01
N ALA A 53 21.02 5.63 -28.53
CA ALA A 53 20.95 6.97 -29.09
C ALA A 53 22.30 7.71 -28.98
N ARG A 54 22.97 7.58 -27.83
CA ARG A 54 24.30 8.17 -27.60
C ARG A 54 25.37 7.56 -28.49
N GLU A 55 25.37 6.24 -28.66
CA GLU A 55 26.30 5.53 -29.54
C GLU A 55 26.08 5.91 -31.01
N ALA A 56 24.83 5.86 -31.49
CA ALA A 56 24.49 6.31 -32.83
C ALA A 56 24.89 7.77 -33.08
N ALA A 57 24.76 8.66 -32.09
CA ALA A 57 25.20 10.04 -32.20
C ALA A 57 26.73 10.18 -32.29
N ARG A 58 27.49 9.33 -31.57
CA ARG A 58 28.96 9.29 -31.64
C ARG A 58 29.46 8.79 -32.99
N ASP A 59 28.74 7.85 -33.59
CA ASP A 59 29.07 7.28 -34.91
C ASP A 59 28.63 8.18 -36.08
N GLY A 60 28.14 9.39 -35.80
CA GLY A 60 27.63 10.31 -36.82
C GLY A 60 26.29 9.91 -37.44
N ARG A 61 25.60 8.90 -36.87
CA ARG A 61 24.30 8.40 -37.34
C ARG A 61 23.16 9.21 -36.73
N GLY A 62 23.04 10.48 -37.12
CA GLY A 62 22.06 11.43 -36.56
C GLY A 62 20.59 10.99 -36.67
N ALA A 63 20.21 10.34 -37.76
CA ALA A 63 18.85 9.81 -37.95
C ALA A 63 18.54 8.66 -36.98
N SER A 64 19.46 7.69 -36.84
CA SER A 64 19.32 6.57 -35.89
C SER A 64 19.33 7.07 -34.45
N ALA A 65 20.19 8.04 -34.12
CA ALA A 65 20.20 8.68 -32.80
C ALA A 65 18.85 9.34 -32.48
N SER A 66 18.25 10.03 -33.45
CA SER A 66 16.92 10.62 -33.28
C SER A 66 15.81 9.58 -33.15
N ALA A 67 15.92 8.42 -33.82
CA ALA A 67 14.94 7.35 -33.67
C ALA A 67 15.02 6.73 -32.26
N PHE A 68 16.21 6.31 -31.83
CA PHE A 68 16.41 5.76 -30.50
C PHE A 68 16.05 6.73 -29.37
N ALA A 69 16.30 8.04 -29.53
CA ALA A 69 15.90 9.03 -28.54
C ALA A 69 14.37 9.17 -28.44
N ARG A 70 13.63 9.00 -29.54
CA ARG A 70 12.16 9.00 -29.54
C ARG A 70 11.60 7.73 -28.90
N ASP A 71 12.20 6.59 -29.20
CA ASP A 71 11.82 5.31 -28.58
C ASP A 71 12.05 5.35 -27.07
N ALA A 72 13.21 5.86 -26.63
CA ALA A 72 13.47 6.09 -25.22
C ALA A 72 12.39 6.94 -24.54
N ARG A 73 12.00 8.05 -25.17
CA ARG A 73 10.94 8.92 -24.63
C ARG A 73 9.61 8.20 -24.54
N ASN A 74 9.20 7.51 -25.59
CA ASN A 74 7.92 6.80 -25.61
C ASN A 74 7.86 5.70 -24.54
N VAL A 75 8.95 4.93 -24.36
CA VAL A 75 9.03 3.90 -23.33
C VAL A 75 9.04 4.52 -21.92
N ALA A 76 9.75 5.63 -21.73
CA ALA A 76 9.77 6.33 -20.44
C ALA A 76 8.37 6.85 -20.06
N GLU A 77 7.68 7.46 -21.03
CA GLU A 77 6.31 7.94 -20.86
C GLU A 77 5.35 6.79 -20.61
N SER A 78 5.42 5.69 -21.39
CA SER A 78 4.55 4.53 -21.14
C SER A 78 4.81 3.89 -19.78
N ALA A 79 6.08 3.84 -19.34
CA ALA A 79 6.46 3.33 -18.03
C ALA A 79 5.89 4.20 -16.89
N PHE A 80 6.04 5.52 -17.00
CA PHE A 80 5.50 6.48 -16.05
C PHE A 80 3.97 6.49 -16.03
N TYR A 81 3.33 6.27 -17.19
CA TYR A 81 1.88 6.26 -17.33
C TYR A 81 1.24 4.87 -17.16
N HIS A 82 1.99 3.83 -16.79
CA HIS A 82 1.42 2.49 -16.64
C HIS A 82 0.30 2.46 -15.59
N PRO A 83 -0.78 1.70 -15.82
CA PRO A 83 -1.87 1.57 -14.84
C PRO A 83 -1.38 1.07 -13.48
N GLU A 84 -0.36 0.22 -13.41
CA GLU A 84 0.20 -0.20 -12.13
C GLU A 84 0.91 0.93 -11.36
N PHE A 85 1.39 1.97 -12.07
CA PHE A 85 2.05 3.14 -11.48
C PHE A 85 1.09 4.31 -11.22
N ASN A 86 -0.08 4.35 -11.89
CA ASN A 86 -1.12 5.39 -11.73
C ASN A 86 -2.44 4.90 -11.13
N ALA A 87 -2.64 3.60 -10.96
CA ALA A 87 -3.97 3.00 -10.73
C ALA A 87 -3.99 1.79 -9.77
N GLU A 88 -3.06 1.72 -8.82
CA GLU A 88 -3.48 1.31 -7.48
C GLU A 88 -3.99 2.60 -6.83
N MET A 89 -5.28 2.89 -6.91
CA MET A 89 -6.13 2.55 -5.77
C MET A 89 -5.41 2.77 -4.44
N TYR A 90 -4.99 4.02 -4.21
CA TYR A 90 -5.12 4.65 -2.91
C TYR A 90 -6.60 4.47 -2.51
N PHE A 91 -6.96 3.27 -2.03
CA PHE A 91 -7.97 3.09 -1.03
C PHE A 91 -7.19 3.23 0.28
N PRO A 92 -6.93 4.47 0.74
CA PRO A 92 -6.53 4.71 2.11
C PRO A 92 -7.46 3.83 2.96
N PRO A 93 -6.95 3.05 3.92
CA PRO A 93 -7.78 2.21 4.78
C PRO A 93 -9.02 2.97 5.33
N GLU A 94 -8.92 4.30 5.41
CA GLU A 94 -9.96 5.29 5.62
C GLU A 94 -11.20 5.13 4.71
N PHE A 95 -11.06 4.86 3.40
CA PHE A 95 -12.21 4.63 2.50
C PHE A 95 -12.83 3.25 2.65
N SER A 96 -12.03 2.22 2.95
CA SER A 96 -12.58 0.91 3.31
C SER A 96 -13.34 1.00 4.63
N MET A 97 -12.78 1.68 5.64
CA MET A 97 -13.48 1.95 6.90
C MET A 97 -14.73 2.81 6.69
N ALA A 98 -14.71 3.82 5.83
CA ALA A 98 -15.87 4.66 5.56
C ALA A 98 -17.06 3.88 4.94
N VAL A 99 -16.81 2.80 4.21
CA VAL A 99 -17.86 1.92 3.68
C VAL A 99 -18.31 0.88 4.72
N TYR A 100 -17.36 0.28 5.45
CA TYR A 100 -17.66 -0.82 6.37
C TYR A 100 -18.19 -0.36 7.74
N VAL A 101 -17.71 0.77 8.26
CA VAL A 101 -18.13 1.28 9.57
C VAL A 101 -19.63 1.62 9.58
N PRO A 102 -20.22 2.37 8.63
CA PRO A 102 -21.66 2.63 8.64
C PRO A 102 -22.52 1.37 8.46
N LEU A 103 -22.01 0.34 7.76
CA LEU A 103 -22.76 -0.89 7.51
C LEU A 103 -22.74 -1.84 8.72
N PHE A 104 -21.56 -2.03 9.31
CA PHE A 104 -21.36 -3.05 10.35
C PHE A 104 -21.45 -2.51 11.77
N LEU A 105 -21.14 -1.23 12.01
CA LEU A 105 -21.18 -0.63 13.35
C LEU A 105 -22.60 -0.67 13.97
N PRO A 106 -23.69 -0.37 13.25
CA PRO A 106 -25.04 -0.41 13.82
C PRO A 106 -25.47 -1.82 14.27
N THR A 107 -25.00 -2.87 13.60
CA THR A 107 -25.33 -4.27 13.94
C THR A 107 -24.38 -4.84 14.98
N ALA A 108 -23.08 -4.56 14.87
CA ALA A 108 -22.07 -5.07 15.80
C ALA A 108 -22.19 -4.43 17.19
N PHE A 109 -22.54 -3.14 17.27
CA PHE A 109 -22.55 -2.40 18.53
C PHE A 109 -23.56 -2.94 19.57
N PRO A 110 -24.86 -3.17 19.24
CA PRO A 110 -25.81 -3.76 20.18
C PRO A 110 -25.45 -5.19 20.58
N LEU A 111 -24.92 -5.98 19.64
CA LEU A 111 -24.50 -7.37 19.91
C LEU A 111 -23.37 -7.44 20.94
N LEU A 112 -22.36 -6.58 20.80
CA LEU A 112 -21.24 -6.51 21.74
C LEU A 112 -21.68 -6.05 23.14
N ILE A 113 -22.57 -5.05 23.21
CA ILE A 113 -23.10 -4.57 24.50
C ILE A 113 -23.94 -5.66 25.16
N GLY A 114 -24.84 -6.30 24.42
CA GLY A 114 -25.65 -7.41 24.93
C GLY A 114 -24.80 -8.55 25.47
N ALA A 115 -23.81 -9.00 24.68
CA ALA A 115 -22.88 -10.04 25.10
C ALA A 115 -22.08 -9.65 26.36
N MET A 116 -21.65 -8.40 26.46
CA MET A 116 -20.95 -7.89 27.64
C MET A 116 -21.85 -7.91 28.90
N TRP A 117 -23.12 -7.54 28.75
CA TRP A 117 -24.08 -7.53 29.86
C TRP A 117 -24.36 -8.95 30.34
N ASP A 118 -24.61 -9.88 29.42
CA ASP A 118 -24.84 -11.29 29.73
C ASP A 118 -23.62 -11.92 30.40
N ALA A 119 -22.41 -11.65 29.89
CA ALA A 119 -21.17 -12.11 30.49
C ALA A 119 -21.00 -11.58 31.93
N ARG A 120 -21.26 -10.28 32.15
CA ARG A 120 -21.19 -9.67 33.50
C ARG A 120 -22.23 -10.27 34.43
N HIS A 121 -23.46 -10.46 33.96
CA HIS A 121 -24.54 -11.04 34.76
C HIS A 121 -24.22 -12.47 35.16
N PHE A 122 -23.74 -13.27 34.20
CA PHE A 122 -23.31 -14.64 34.44
C PHE A 122 -22.16 -14.71 35.45
N LEU A 123 -21.14 -13.86 35.30
CA LEU A 123 -20.02 -13.80 36.24
C LEU A 123 -20.45 -13.35 37.64
N ARG A 124 -21.35 -12.35 37.77
CA ARG A 124 -21.90 -11.93 39.07
C ARG A 124 -22.67 -13.06 39.75
N ARG A 125 -23.53 -13.77 38.99
CA ARG A 125 -24.25 -14.96 39.51
C ARG A 125 -23.28 -16.02 40.03
N ARG A 126 -22.21 -16.32 39.28
CA ARG A 126 -21.19 -17.29 39.72
C ARG A 126 -20.45 -16.84 40.98
N ARG A 127 -20.11 -15.56 41.08
CA ARG A 127 -19.44 -14.99 42.26
C ARG A 127 -20.33 -15.02 43.51
N CYS A 128 -21.60 -14.64 43.40
CA CYS A 128 -22.56 -14.73 44.51
C CYS A 128 -22.80 -16.19 44.93
N ALA A 129 -22.96 -17.10 43.97
CA ALA A 129 -23.10 -18.54 44.25
C ALA A 129 -21.85 -19.15 44.89
N ALA A 130 -20.66 -18.66 44.56
CA ALA A 130 -19.41 -19.06 45.21
C ALA A 130 -19.28 -18.46 46.63
N ALA A 131 -19.69 -17.19 46.82
CA ALA A 131 -19.69 -16.53 48.13
C ALA A 131 -20.66 -17.21 49.11
N TRP A 132 -21.88 -17.53 48.67
CA TRP A 132 -22.85 -18.25 49.50
C TRP A 132 -22.35 -19.64 49.92
N ARG A 133 -21.74 -20.39 48.98
CA ARG A 133 -21.11 -21.69 49.29
C ARG A 133 -19.99 -21.59 50.33
N ARG A 134 -19.19 -20.51 50.30
CA ARG A 134 -18.17 -20.27 51.33
C ARG A 134 -18.80 -19.94 52.69
N GLY A 135 -19.80 -19.07 52.71
CA GLY A 135 -20.55 -18.72 53.93
C GLY A 135 -21.24 -19.92 54.59
N ALA A 136 -21.86 -20.80 53.79
CA ALA A 136 -22.49 -22.03 54.28
C ALA A 136 -21.46 -22.99 54.91
N ARG A 137 -20.30 -23.17 54.28
CA ARG A 137 -19.21 -23.99 54.82
C ARG A 137 -18.65 -23.43 56.13
N THR A 138 -18.47 -22.11 56.22
CA THR A 138 -17.99 -21.47 57.46
C THR A 138 -19.01 -21.58 58.60
N ALA A 139 -20.31 -21.47 58.30
CA ALA A 139 -21.37 -21.64 59.29
C ALA A 139 -21.45 -23.09 59.80
N GLU A 140 -21.31 -24.07 58.90
CA GLU A 140 -21.26 -25.50 59.26
C GLU A 140 -20.05 -25.82 60.15
N GLN A 141 -18.87 -25.25 59.85
CA GLN A 141 -17.66 -25.42 60.65
C GLN A 141 -17.78 -24.77 62.03
N ALA A 142 -18.35 -23.56 62.12
CA ALA A 142 -18.58 -22.89 63.40
C ALA A 142 -19.59 -23.65 64.29
N ALA A 143 -20.64 -24.22 63.69
CA ALA A 143 -21.60 -25.06 64.41
C ALA A 143 -20.94 -26.33 64.97
N LYS A 144 -20.08 -26.98 64.18
CA LYS A 144 -19.29 -28.15 64.62
C LYS A 144 -18.32 -27.80 65.75
N ALA A 145 -17.66 -26.65 65.69
CA ALA A 145 -16.73 -26.18 66.73
C ALA A 145 -17.42 -25.81 68.06
N LYS A 146 -18.70 -25.42 68.04
CA LYS A 146 -19.47 -25.09 69.26
C LYS A 146 -20.13 -26.32 69.91
N ALA A 147 -20.21 -27.43 69.18
CA ALA A 147 -20.77 -28.70 69.65
C ALA A 147 -19.70 -29.67 70.18
N ALA A 148 -18.42 -29.32 70.05
CA ALA A 148 -17.27 -29.97 70.67
C ALA A 148 -16.88 -29.21 71.95
#